data_AF-A0A939TAQ5-F1
#
_entry.id   AF-A0A939TAQ5-F1
#
_cell.length_a   1.000
_cell.length_b   1.000
_cell.length_c   1.000
_cell.angle_alpha   90.00
_cell.angle_beta   90.00
_cell.angle_gamma   90.00
#
_symmetry.space_group_name_H-M   'P 1'
#
loop_
_entity.id
_entity.type
_entity.pdbx_description
1 polymer ?
#
loop_
_entity_poly.entity_id
_entity_poly.type
_entity_poly.pdbx_seq_one_letter_code
_entity_poly.pdbx_strand_id
1 'polypeptide(L)'
;MTTVILVVMCVVVGGLELYAGRQSKDQQRAFVRRIDELNDQVTKQNSVLVTVGEQLTAELSKVKREVLPALDSRLRQNTGQVEELAALVHQADEYLRAQSTRLHDLEKQRVTLAALRRKLSEVETSVRSVTAAGTAAVEGKVDSALDRLSEMERSGTEILELQRTLTRTLEDVEDVVAELLQFTEGELDESVTSALTGQPRGVEGDAAAVTATGRLWTRDDQLDDILAEVYERCVRTATLTVRFRTVEGPNGSGPGAPERRRYFLAGHNMEDLAGAFTALLISTGADIPHNGNGLSRSRPVLPQGVETPRQPEDEAALKALLRTLYESSGAVAQIGPLMAVRTRDELFCAVLTPVQSLELESDEVYWDPASATVRLRRLPTHQLWDLTTWAATP
;
A
#
# COMPACT_ATOMS: atom_id res chain seq x y z
N MET A 1 -1.96 107.52 27.92
CA MET A 1 -1.25 106.24 27.67
C MET A 1 -1.99 105.02 28.22
N THR A 2 -2.67 105.09 29.36
CA THR A 2 -3.38 103.95 29.99
C THR A 2 -4.60 103.44 29.21
N THR A 3 -5.34 104.31 28.52
CA THR A 3 -6.53 103.93 27.72
C THR A 3 -6.20 103.09 26.49
N VAL A 4 -5.09 103.38 25.82
CA VAL A 4 -4.63 102.64 24.64
C VAL A 4 -4.22 101.22 25.01
N ILE A 5 -3.56 101.04 26.17
CA ILE A 5 -3.15 99.73 26.67
C ILE A 5 -4.38 98.86 26.98
N LEU A 6 -5.44 99.44 27.55
CA LEU A 6 -6.67 98.72 27.89
C LEU A 6 -7.42 98.25 26.63
N VAL A 7 -7.50 99.09 25.59
CA VAL A 7 -8.13 98.73 24.31
C VAL A 7 -7.36 97.61 23.62
N VAL A 8 -6.02 97.69 23.59
CA VAL A 8 -5.18 96.63 23.01
C VAL A 8 -5.35 95.31 23.77
N MET A 9 -5.42 95.36 25.10
CA MET A 9 -5.64 94.15 25.89
C MET A 9 -7.02 93.53 25.64
N CYS A 10 -8.08 94.34 25.50
CA CYS A 10 -9.41 93.84 25.15
C CYS A 10 -9.45 93.16 23.77
N VAL A 11 -8.73 93.71 22.77
CA VAL A 11 -8.66 93.09 21.44
C VAL A 11 -7.87 91.78 21.47
N VAL A 12 -6.79 91.71 22.25
CA VAL A 12 -5.99 90.48 22.39
C VAL A 12 -6.79 89.39 23.12
N VAL A 13 -7.50 89.73 24.19
CA VAL A 13 -8.37 88.78 24.90
C VAL A 13 -9.53 88.32 24.01
N GLY A 14 -10.19 89.23 23.29
CA GLY A 14 -11.23 88.87 22.32
C GLY A 14 -10.73 87.98 21.18
N GLY A 15 -9.50 88.20 20.71
CA GLY A 15 -8.84 87.35 19.72
C GLY A 15 -8.52 85.95 20.24
N LEU A 16 -8.06 85.85 21.49
CA LEU A 16 -7.75 84.57 22.15
C LEU A 16 -9.02 83.76 22.44
N GLU A 17 -10.12 84.39 22.87
CA GLU A 17 -11.40 83.71 23.06
C GLU A 17 -11.99 83.21 21.74
N LEU A 18 -11.87 83.98 20.66
CA LEU A 18 -12.32 83.56 19.34
C LEU A 18 -11.49 82.38 18.82
N TYR A 19 -10.17 82.39 19.06
CA TYR A 19 -9.27 81.31 18.67
C TYR A 19 -9.55 80.02 19.46
N ALA A 20 -9.72 80.13 20.78
CA ALA A 20 -10.08 79.00 21.64
C ALA A 20 -11.46 78.42 21.28
N GLY A 21 -12.44 79.27 20.97
CA GLY A 21 -13.77 78.85 20.51
C GLY A 21 -13.74 78.14 19.16
N ARG A 22 -12.82 78.53 18.27
CA ARG A 22 -12.64 77.87 16.96
C ARG A 22 -11.94 76.52 17.10
N GLN A 23 -10.90 76.44 17.94
CA GLN A 23 -10.18 75.20 18.23
C GLN A 23 -11.08 74.15 18.88
N SER A 24 -11.97 74.55 19.79
CA SER A 24 -12.95 73.65 20.42
C SER A 24 -13.94 73.06 19.41
N LYS A 25 -14.44 73.86 18.47
CA LYS A 25 -15.34 73.39 17.40
C LYS A 25 -14.64 72.41 16.46
N ASP A 26 -13.36 72.62 16.15
CA ASP A 26 -12.60 71.72 15.30
C ASP A 26 -12.27 70.40 16.01
N GLN A 27 -12.02 70.43 17.32
CA GLN A 27 -11.88 69.21 18.14
C GLN A 27 -13.19 68.42 18.22
N GLN A 28 -14.34 69.07 18.44
CA GLN A 28 -15.64 68.40 18.46
C GLN A 28 -15.94 67.70 17.12
N ARG A 29 -15.63 68.34 15.99
CA ARG A 29 -15.78 67.74 14.66
C ARG A 29 -14.87 66.53 14.45
N ALA A 30 -13.63 66.59 14.96
CA ALA A 30 -12.71 65.47 14.89
C ALA A 30 -13.18 64.28 15.75
N PHE A 31 -13.75 64.54 16.93
CA PHE A 31 -14.32 63.50 17.78
C PHE A 31 -15.56 62.85 17.16
N VAL A 32 -16.48 63.64 16.58
CA VAL A 32 -17.66 63.10 15.89
C VAL A 32 -17.24 62.21 14.73
N ARG A 33 -16.26 62.63 13.91
CA ARG A 33 -15.73 61.77 12.83
C ARG A 33 -15.14 60.46 13.32
N ARG A 34 -14.39 60.47 14.44
CA ARG A 34 -13.84 59.23 15.01
C ARG A 34 -14.92 58.31 15.58
N ILE A 35 -15.98 58.88 16.16
CA ILE A 35 -17.12 58.10 16.65
C ILE A 35 -17.87 57.45 15.49
N ASP A 36 -18.11 58.20 14.41
CA ASP A 36 -18.75 57.67 13.20
C ASP A 36 -17.88 56.57 12.54
N GLU A 37 -16.57 56.77 12.49
CA GLU A 37 -15.63 55.78 11.96
C GLU A 37 -15.55 54.51 12.82
N LEU A 38 -15.57 54.64 14.16
CA LEU A 38 -15.68 53.48 15.06
C LEU A 38 -17.02 52.75 14.88
N ASN A 39 -18.12 53.48 14.73
CA ASN A 39 -19.44 52.89 14.56
C ASN A 39 -19.55 52.14 13.22
N ASP A 40 -18.94 52.67 12.16
CA ASP A 40 -18.83 52.01 10.85
C ASP A 40 -17.95 50.75 10.91
N GLN A 41 -16.89 50.74 11.72
CA GLN A 41 -16.08 49.55 11.96
C GLN A 41 -16.82 48.49 12.78
N VAL A 42 -17.54 48.89 13.84
CA VAL A 42 -18.33 47.97 14.69
C VAL A 42 -19.48 47.35 13.90
N THR A 43 -20.16 48.11 13.04
CA THR A 43 -21.23 47.58 12.18
C THR A 43 -20.68 46.62 11.13
N LYS A 44 -19.52 46.91 10.52
CA LYS A 44 -18.83 45.95 9.64
C LYS A 44 -18.44 44.68 10.38
N GLN A 45 -17.85 44.77 11.57
CA GLN A 45 -17.48 43.59 12.37
C GLN A 45 -18.70 42.78 12.80
N ASN A 46 -19.79 43.44 13.20
CA ASN A 46 -21.04 42.76 13.52
C ASN A 46 -21.65 42.05 12.30
N SER A 47 -21.58 42.66 11.10
CA SER A 47 -22.04 41.99 9.88
C SER A 47 -21.23 40.73 9.56
N VAL A 48 -19.89 40.79 9.74
CA VAL A 48 -19.01 39.63 9.56
C VAL A 48 -19.30 38.55 10.60
N LEU A 49 -19.48 38.91 11.88
CA LEU A 49 -19.83 37.96 12.95
C LEU A 49 -21.18 37.27 12.72
N VAL A 50 -22.18 37.98 12.19
CA VAL A 50 -23.47 37.39 11.83
C VAL A 50 -23.29 36.38 10.68
N THR A 51 -22.54 36.73 9.65
CA THR A 51 -22.28 35.79 8.53
C THR A 51 -21.47 34.56 8.96
N VAL A 52 -20.49 34.73 9.85
CA VAL A 52 -19.73 33.60 10.41
C VAL A 52 -20.62 32.76 11.33
N GLY A 53 -21.52 33.38 12.10
CA GLY A 53 -22.50 32.68 12.94
C GLY A 53 -23.48 31.85 12.11
N GLU A 54 -23.97 32.38 10.99
CA GLU A 54 -24.83 31.65 10.05
C GLU A 54 -24.07 30.50 9.38
N GLN A 55 -22.83 30.73 8.96
CA GLN A 55 -21.98 29.70 8.36
C GLN A 55 -21.64 28.58 9.36
N LEU A 56 -21.30 28.92 10.61
CA LEU A 56 -21.06 27.94 11.67
C LEU A 56 -22.33 27.14 11.98
N THR A 57 -23.50 27.78 12.02
CA THR A 57 -24.77 27.10 12.27
C THR A 57 -25.14 26.17 11.11
N ALA A 58 -24.86 26.57 9.87
CA ALA A 58 -25.02 25.72 8.69
C ALA A 58 -24.09 24.49 8.74
N GLU A 59 -22.81 24.69 9.05
CA GLU A 59 -21.83 23.60 9.19
C GLU A 59 -22.19 22.66 10.36
N LEU A 60 -22.61 23.19 11.51
CA LEU A 60 -23.06 22.37 12.65
C LEU A 60 -24.31 21.56 12.30
N SER A 61 -25.23 22.14 11.52
CA SER A 61 -26.42 21.43 11.05
C SER A 61 -26.07 20.32 10.05
N LYS A 62 -25.04 20.53 9.21
CA LYS A 62 -24.53 19.55 8.25
C LYS A 62 -23.83 18.40 8.95
N VAL A 63 -22.93 18.69 9.91
CA VAL A 63 -22.27 17.69 10.74
C VAL A 63 -23.31 16.85 11.50
N LYS A 64 -24.34 17.49 12.07
CA LYS A 64 -25.38 16.78 12.81
C LYS A 64 -26.29 15.92 11.93
N ARG A 65 -26.60 16.35 10.70
CA ARG A 65 -27.50 15.61 9.79
C ARG A 65 -26.79 14.56 8.95
N GLU A 66 -25.56 14.79 8.56
CA GLU A 66 -24.88 13.93 7.58
C GLU A 66 -23.78 13.09 8.23
N VAL A 67 -22.93 13.71 9.06
CA VAL A 67 -21.72 13.05 9.57
C VAL A 67 -22.05 12.11 10.72
N LEU A 68 -22.89 12.51 11.68
CA LEU A 68 -23.24 11.65 12.81
C LEU A 68 -23.98 10.36 12.38
N PRO A 69 -24.99 10.40 11.48
CA PRO A 69 -25.64 9.18 11.03
C PRO A 69 -24.72 8.30 10.17
N ALA A 70 -23.84 8.92 9.36
CA ALA A 70 -22.86 8.18 8.59
C ALA A 70 -21.85 7.45 9.51
N LEU A 71 -21.39 8.09 10.59
CA LEU A 71 -20.54 7.46 11.60
C LEU A 71 -21.26 6.33 12.34
N ASP A 72 -22.53 6.50 12.73
CA ASP A 72 -23.31 5.43 13.38
C ASP A 72 -23.49 4.23 12.44
N SER A 73 -23.74 4.48 11.15
CA SER A 73 -23.87 3.41 10.15
C SER A 73 -22.55 2.64 9.94
N ARG A 74 -21.41 3.35 9.89
CA ARG A 74 -20.08 2.75 9.79
C ARG A 74 -19.71 1.97 11.05
N LEU A 75 -20.05 2.48 12.23
CA LEU A 75 -19.85 1.77 13.50
C LEU A 75 -20.62 0.47 13.52
N ARG A 76 -21.91 0.47 13.15
CA ARG A 76 -22.72 -0.76 13.06
C ARG A 76 -22.16 -1.75 12.04
N GLN A 77 -21.70 -1.27 10.89
CA GLN A 77 -21.09 -2.10 9.86
C GLN A 77 -19.79 -2.74 10.37
N ASN A 78 -18.91 -1.96 11.01
CA ASN A 78 -17.67 -2.46 11.60
C ASN A 78 -17.96 -3.46 12.72
N THR A 79 -18.95 -3.21 13.58
CA THR A 79 -19.37 -4.19 14.61
C THR A 79 -19.81 -5.50 13.97
N GLY A 80 -20.59 -5.46 12.87
CA GLY A 80 -20.99 -6.66 12.14
C GLY A 80 -19.80 -7.42 11.54
N GLN A 81 -18.82 -6.72 10.97
CA GLN A 81 -17.58 -7.35 10.46
C GLN A 81 -16.74 -7.98 11.58
N VAL A 82 -16.68 -7.34 12.76
CA VAL A 82 -15.99 -7.89 13.93
C VAL A 82 -16.68 -9.15 14.44
N GLU A 83 -18.01 -9.19 14.44
CA GLU A 83 -18.78 -10.40 14.79
C GLU A 83 -18.54 -11.54 13.79
N GLU A 84 -18.46 -11.22 12.49
CA GLU A 84 -18.15 -12.20 11.44
C GLU A 84 -16.72 -12.76 11.57
N LEU A 85 -15.74 -11.87 11.81
CA LEU A 85 -14.36 -12.26 12.12
C LEU A 85 -14.28 -13.13 13.37
N ALA A 86 -15.02 -12.78 14.43
CA ALA A 86 -15.07 -13.58 15.65
C ALA A 86 -15.63 -14.99 15.39
N ALA A 87 -16.65 -15.11 14.53
CA ALA A 87 -17.21 -16.40 14.13
C ALA A 87 -16.18 -17.23 13.33
N LEU A 88 -15.47 -16.61 12.38
CA LEU A 88 -14.41 -17.27 11.61
C LEU A 88 -13.25 -17.74 12.49
N VAL A 89 -12.83 -16.92 13.47
CA VAL A 89 -11.79 -17.30 14.44
C VAL A 89 -12.25 -18.47 15.30
N HIS A 90 -13.51 -18.48 15.75
CA HIS A 90 -14.04 -19.61 16.51
C HIS A 90 -14.07 -20.90 15.68
N GLN A 91 -14.43 -20.79 14.41
CA GLN A 91 -14.41 -21.92 13.49
C GLN A 91 -12.98 -22.43 13.25
N ALA A 92 -12.00 -21.53 13.10
CA ALA A 92 -10.59 -21.90 12.97
C ALA A 92 -10.07 -22.62 14.23
N ASP A 93 -10.42 -22.15 15.42
CA ASP A 93 -10.07 -22.78 16.71
C ASP A 93 -10.67 -24.19 16.83
N GLU A 94 -11.92 -24.40 16.40
CA GLU A 94 -12.53 -25.73 16.32
C GLU A 94 -11.76 -26.67 15.35
N TYR A 95 -11.37 -26.17 14.18
CA TYR A 95 -10.55 -26.94 13.24
C TYR A 95 -9.18 -27.30 13.81
N LEU A 96 -8.51 -26.38 14.50
CA LEU A 96 -7.23 -26.63 15.15
C LEU A 96 -7.35 -27.69 16.26
N ARG A 97 -8.40 -27.63 17.10
CA ARG A 97 -8.67 -28.67 18.11
C ARG A 97 -8.91 -30.04 17.46
N ALA A 98 -9.64 -30.08 16.35
CA ALA A 98 -9.89 -31.31 15.61
C ALA A 98 -8.59 -31.88 15.01
N GLN A 99 -7.73 -31.03 14.43
CA GLN A 99 -6.44 -31.46 13.88
C GLN A 99 -5.48 -31.95 14.97
N SER A 100 -5.40 -31.24 16.11
CA SER A 100 -4.61 -31.66 17.27
C SER A 100 -5.02 -33.05 17.77
N THR A 101 -6.33 -33.31 17.87
CA THR A 101 -6.84 -34.63 18.25
C THR A 101 -6.42 -35.72 17.26
N ARG A 102 -6.49 -35.45 15.95
CA ARG A 102 -6.05 -36.39 14.91
C ARG A 102 -4.55 -36.67 14.99
N LEU A 103 -3.73 -35.64 15.18
CA LEU A 103 -2.28 -35.79 15.35
C LEU A 103 -1.95 -36.65 16.57
N HIS A 104 -2.64 -36.42 17.68
CA HIS A 104 -2.46 -37.21 18.89
C HIS A 104 -2.83 -38.69 18.69
N ASP A 105 -3.90 -38.97 17.94
CA ASP A 105 -4.26 -40.35 17.60
C ASP A 105 -3.29 -41.02 16.62
N LEU A 106 -2.74 -40.28 15.64
CA LEU A 106 -1.66 -40.76 14.78
C LEU A 106 -0.39 -41.06 15.58
N GLU A 107 -0.07 -40.24 16.58
CA GLU A 107 1.06 -40.48 17.48
C GLU A 107 0.86 -41.75 18.32
N LYS A 108 -0.36 -41.98 18.84
CA LYS A 108 -0.70 -43.26 19.50
C LYS A 108 -0.52 -44.44 18.55
N GLN A 109 -0.98 -44.34 17.30
CA GLN A 109 -0.81 -45.40 16.29
C GLN A 109 0.68 -45.65 16.00
N ARG A 110 1.52 -44.61 15.98
CA ARG A 110 2.97 -44.76 15.83
C ARG A 110 3.57 -45.53 17.01
N VAL A 111 3.17 -45.22 18.24
CA VAL A 111 3.65 -45.91 19.44
C VAL A 111 3.23 -47.39 19.43
N THR A 112 1.99 -47.69 19.04
CA THR A 112 1.52 -49.08 18.93
C THR A 112 2.24 -49.85 17.83
N LEU A 113 2.49 -49.23 16.66
CA LEU A 113 3.32 -49.84 15.60
C LEU A 113 4.76 -50.10 16.05
N ALA A 114 5.37 -49.19 16.81
CA ALA A 114 6.70 -49.40 17.39
C ALA A 114 6.71 -50.56 18.39
N ALA A 115 5.67 -50.70 19.21
CA ALA A 115 5.51 -51.84 20.11
C ALA A 115 5.31 -53.16 19.36
N LEU A 116 4.53 -53.16 18.27
CA LEU A 116 4.34 -54.32 17.40
C LEU A 116 5.65 -54.73 16.72
N ARG A 117 6.46 -53.78 16.25
CA ARG A 117 7.80 -54.06 15.69
C ARG A 117 8.72 -54.72 16.72
N ARG A 118 8.73 -54.24 17.97
CA ARG A 118 9.49 -54.90 19.06
C ARG A 118 9.01 -56.33 19.29
N LYS A 119 7.69 -56.55 19.36
CA LYS A 119 7.12 -57.90 19.50
C LYS A 119 7.47 -58.80 18.32
N LEU A 120 7.48 -58.26 17.11
CA LEU A 120 7.89 -59.02 15.92
C LEU A 120 9.37 -59.40 15.98
N SER A 121 10.24 -58.51 16.45
CA SER A 121 11.67 -58.81 16.66
C SER A 121 11.93 -59.84 17.77
N GLU A 122 11.11 -59.86 18.83
CA GLU A 122 11.13 -60.90 19.87
C GLU A 122 10.70 -62.26 19.30
N VAL A 123 9.65 -62.28 18.46
CA VAL A 123 9.21 -63.51 17.76
C VAL A 123 10.27 -63.98 16.77
N GLU A 124 10.88 -63.07 16.02
CA GLU A 124 11.95 -63.40 15.08
C GLU A 124 13.16 -64.00 15.78
N THR A 125 13.61 -63.43 16.89
CA THR A 125 14.72 -63.99 17.69
C THR A 125 14.37 -65.36 18.28
N SER A 126 13.11 -65.58 18.68
CA SER A 126 12.59 -66.89 19.08
C SER A 126 12.49 -67.90 17.92
N VAL A 127 12.15 -67.46 16.71
CA VAL A 127 12.12 -68.34 15.53
C VAL A 127 13.54 -68.67 15.10
N ARG A 128 14.45 -67.69 15.13
CA ARG A 128 15.86 -67.87 14.77
C ARG A 128 16.55 -68.91 15.65
N SER A 129 16.25 -68.93 16.95
CA SER A 129 16.74 -69.96 17.88
C SER A 129 16.15 -71.35 17.60
N VAL A 130 14.90 -71.43 17.13
CA VAL A 130 14.25 -72.69 16.72
C VAL A 130 14.76 -73.18 15.36
N THR A 131 15.00 -72.29 14.40
CA THR A 131 15.53 -72.64 13.06
C THR A 131 17.01 -73.01 13.07
N ALA A 132 17.78 -72.56 14.06
CA ALA A 132 19.14 -73.06 14.28
C ALA A 132 19.17 -74.58 14.55
N ALA A 133 18.03 -75.18 14.91
CA ALA A 133 17.85 -76.63 15.08
C ALA A 133 17.33 -77.37 13.82
N GLY A 134 17.07 -76.68 12.69
CA GLY A 134 16.47 -77.32 11.50
C GLY A 134 16.80 -76.63 10.19
N THR A 135 17.83 -77.12 9.50
CA THR A 135 18.40 -76.52 8.27
C THR A 135 18.05 -77.33 7.03
N ALA A 136 17.12 -76.83 6.21
CA ALA A 136 17.05 -77.03 4.75
C ALA A 136 15.84 -76.31 4.10
N ALA A 137 14.69 -76.24 4.79
CA ALA A 137 13.48 -75.59 4.24
C ALA A 137 13.40 -74.07 4.49
N VAL A 138 14.44 -73.49 5.11
CA VAL A 138 14.44 -72.12 5.66
C VAL A 138 15.06 -71.10 4.69
N GLU A 139 15.99 -71.50 3.82
CA GLU A 139 16.70 -70.58 2.90
C GLU A 139 15.75 -69.79 1.98
N GLY A 140 14.80 -70.45 1.30
CA GLY A 140 13.88 -69.75 0.40
C GLY A 140 12.89 -68.81 1.10
N LYS A 141 12.64 -69.00 2.41
CA LYS A 141 11.82 -68.08 3.21
C LYS A 141 12.63 -66.92 3.77
N VAL A 142 13.93 -67.10 3.95
CA VAL A 142 14.86 -66.05 4.39
C VAL A 142 15.05 -65.03 3.28
N ASP A 143 15.22 -65.45 2.03
CA ASP A 143 15.34 -64.53 0.89
C ASP A 143 14.07 -63.67 0.71
N SER A 144 12.88 -64.27 0.79
CA SER A 144 11.61 -63.52 0.74
C SER A 144 11.41 -62.57 1.93
N ALA A 145 11.97 -62.89 3.10
CA ALA A 145 11.93 -62.03 4.27
C ALA A 145 12.92 -60.86 4.15
N LEU A 146 14.09 -61.07 3.53
CA LEU A 146 15.08 -60.03 3.25
C LEU A 146 14.55 -59.01 2.22
N ASP A 147 13.86 -59.47 1.17
CA ASP A 147 13.22 -58.57 0.20
C ASP A 147 12.17 -57.68 0.88
N ARG A 148 11.32 -58.25 1.74
CA ARG A 148 10.34 -57.48 2.53
C ARG A 148 10.99 -56.52 3.53
N LEU A 149 12.15 -56.87 4.06
CA LEU A 149 12.90 -56.00 4.96
C LEU A 149 13.48 -54.80 4.19
N SER A 150 13.98 -55.01 2.98
CA SER A 150 14.47 -53.93 2.11
C SER A 150 13.35 -52.96 1.69
N GLU A 151 12.15 -53.49 1.42
CA GLU A 151 10.97 -52.70 1.08
C GLU A 151 10.48 -51.88 2.28
N MET A 152 10.52 -52.48 3.48
CA MET A 152 10.14 -51.80 4.72
C MET A 152 11.19 -50.76 5.16
N GLU A 153 12.46 -50.96 4.84
CA GLU A 153 13.54 -49.98 5.06
C GLU A 153 13.38 -48.77 4.12
N ARG A 154 13.02 -49.02 2.86
CA ARG A 154 12.69 -47.97 1.88
C ARG A 154 11.46 -47.16 2.29
N SER A 155 10.39 -47.83 2.73
CA SER A 155 9.22 -47.19 3.35
C SER A 155 9.60 -46.37 4.60
N GLY A 156 10.55 -46.85 5.40
CA GLY A 156 11.06 -46.13 6.57
C GLY A 156 11.77 -44.82 6.21
N THR A 157 12.55 -44.82 5.13
CA THR A 157 13.20 -43.61 4.63
C THR A 157 12.21 -42.58 4.09
N GLU A 158 11.17 -43.01 3.37
CA GLU A 158 10.10 -42.14 2.87
C GLU A 158 9.32 -41.49 4.02
N ILE A 159 9.05 -42.24 5.09
CA ILE A 159 8.37 -41.70 6.29
C ILE A 159 9.23 -40.64 7.00
N LEU A 160 10.56 -40.84 7.08
CA LEU A 160 11.45 -39.84 7.69
C LEU A 160 11.56 -38.57 6.84
N GLU A 161 11.54 -38.70 5.52
CA GLU A 161 11.52 -37.57 4.60
C GLU A 161 10.20 -36.78 4.71
N LEU A 162 9.07 -37.49 4.85
CA LEU A 162 7.77 -36.89 5.10
C LEU A 162 7.72 -36.17 6.46
N GLN A 163 8.34 -36.74 7.50
CA GLN A 163 8.47 -36.08 8.81
C GLN A 163 9.31 -34.80 8.71
N ARG A 164 10.43 -34.83 7.98
CA ARG A 164 11.28 -33.65 7.79
C ARG A 164 10.56 -32.54 7.02
N THR A 165 9.73 -32.93 6.04
CA THR A 165 8.89 -32.02 5.28
C THR A 165 7.81 -31.40 6.18
N LEU A 166 7.14 -32.19 7.02
CA LEU A 166 6.15 -31.71 7.98
C LEU A 166 6.74 -30.75 9.02
N THR A 167 7.96 -31.02 9.50
CA THR A 167 8.65 -30.11 10.43
C THR A 167 8.95 -28.76 9.76
N ARG A 168 9.44 -28.76 8.51
CA ARG A 168 9.63 -27.51 7.75
C ARG A 168 8.33 -26.74 7.57
N THR A 169 7.26 -27.41 7.19
CA THR A 169 5.97 -26.73 7.02
C THR A 169 5.42 -26.18 8.34
N LEU A 170 5.76 -26.79 9.48
CA LEU A 170 5.37 -26.27 10.79
C LEU A 170 6.21 -25.06 11.18
N GLU A 171 7.52 -25.08 10.91
CA GLU A 171 8.41 -23.91 11.08
C GLU A 171 7.93 -22.74 10.20
N ASP A 172 7.60 -22.99 8.93
CA ASP A 172 7.07 -21.97 8.02
C ASP A 172 5.74 -21.38 8.52
N VAL A 173 4.86 -22.21 9.10
CA VAL A 173 3.60 -21.76 9.69
C VAL A 173 3.85 -20.97 10.99
N GLU A 174 4.81 -21.38 11.81
CA GLU A 174 5.20 -20.66 13.03
C GLU A 174 5.74 -19.27 12.71
N ASP A 175 6.57 -19.14 11.66
CA ASP A 175 7.10 -17.86 11.18
C ASP A 175 5.97 -16.93 10.71
N VAL A 176 5.01 -17.45 9.93
CA VAL A 176 3.84 -16.67 9.47
C VAL A 176 2.96 -16.24 10.64
N VAL A 177 2.76 -17.12 11.63
CA VAL A 177 1.97 -16.79 12.84
C VAL A 177 2.70 -15.76 13.70
N ALA A 178 4.03 -15.84 13.84
CA ALA A 178 4.82 -14.85 14.55
C ALA A 178 4.77 -13.48 13.86
N GLU A 179 4.86 -13.44 12.54
CA GLU A 179 4.73 -12.22 11.75
C GLU A 179 3.32 -11.60 11.89
N LEU A 180 2.28 -12.42 11.84
CA LEU A 180 0.90 -11.99 12.07
C LEU A 180 0.67 -11.49 13.50
N LEU A 181 1.23 -12.14 14.51
CA LEU A 181 1.10 -11.70 15.91
C LEU A 181 1.81 -10.36 16.13
N GLN A 182 3.04 -10.22 15.61
CA GLN A 182 3.78 -8.96 15.67
C GLN A 182 3.06 -7.83 14.93
N PHE A 183 2.40 -8.15 13.81
CA PHE A 183 1.52 -7.24 13.08
C PHE A 183 0.32 -6.79 13.90
N THR A 184 -0.42 -7.73 14.51
CA THR A 184 -1.60 -7.40 15.33
C THR A 184 -1.25 -6.62 16.59
N GLU A 185 -0.10 -6.91 17.22
CA GLU A 185 0.38 -6.18 18.40
C GLU A 185 0.76 -4.74 18.03
N GLY A 186 1.45 -4.55 16.90
CA GLY A 186 1.78 -3.21 16.38
C GLY A 186 0.55 -2.40 15.99
N GLU A 187 -0.42 -3.01 15.30
CA GLU A 187 -1.67 -2.36 14.88
C GLU A 187 -2.54 -1.95 16.09
N LEU A 188 -2.62 -2.82 17.11
CA LEU A 188 -3.35 -2.52 18.34
C LEU A 188 -2.69 -1.37 19.12
N ASP A 189 -1.37 -1.42 19.31
CA ASP A 189 -0.66 -0.41 20.09
C ASP A 189 -0.70 0.98 19.41
N GLU A 190 -0.62 1.01 18.08
CA GLU A 190 -0.77 2.22 17.28
C GLU A 190 -2.21 2.75 17.30
N SER A 191 -3.21 1.87 17.24
CA SER A 191 -4.63 2.26 17.35
C SER A 191 -4.99 2.83 18.73
N VAL A 192 -4.43 2.25 19.80
CA VAL A 192 -4.61 2.70 21.18
C VAL A 192 -3.90 4.03 21.39
N THR A 193 -2.69 4.19 20.85
CA THR A 193 -1.94 5.45 20.92
C THR A 193 -2.61 6.58 20.14
N SER A 194 -3.19 6.27 18.97
CA SER A 194 -3.98 7.22 18.17
C SER A 194 -5.27 7.65 18.89
N ALA A 195 -5.96 6.71 19.52
CA ALA A 195 -7.17 6.99 20.30
C ALA A 195 -6.88 7.82 21.57
N LEU A 196 -5.72 7.60 22.20
CA LEU A 196 -5.29 8.33 23.41
C LEU A 196 -4.79 9.75 23.13
N THR A 197 -4.23 10.00 21.94
CA THR A 197 -3.65 11.31 21.57
C THR A 197 -4.65 12.24 20.87
N GLY A 198 -5.79 11.74 20.39
CA GLY A 198 -6.85 12.55 19.78
C GLY A 198 -6.44 13.29 18.50
N GLN A 199 -5.32 12.89 17.89
CA GLN A 199 -4.77 13.50 16.70
C GLN A 199 -5.54 13.00 15.47
N PRO A 200 -6.13 13.87 14.63
CA PRO A 200 -6.76 13.42 13.38
C PRO A 200 -5.71 12.74 12.50
N ARG A 201 -6.07 11.58 11.92
CA ARG A 201 -5.24 10.81 10.98
C ARG A 201 -4.65 11.74 9.92
N GLY A 202 -3.38 12.08 10.06
CA GLY A 202 -2.66 12.98 9.19
C GLY A 202 -1.22 12.51 9.03
N VAL A 203 -0.88 12.15 7.79
CA VAL A 203 0.45 12.01 7.16
C VAL A 203 1.41 10.96 7.75
N GLU A 204 1.43 10.68 9.06
CA GLU A 204 2.33 9.66 9.64
C GLU A 204 1.62 8.37 10.04
N GLY A 205 0.33 8.42 10.41
CA GLY A 205 -0.48 7.24 10.74
C GLY A 205 -1.10 6.51 9.54
N ASP A 206 -0.84 6.99 8.32
CA ASP A 206 -1.22 6.33 7.05
C ASP A 206 -0.04 5.54 6.44
N ALA A 207 1.13 5.62 7.08
CA ALA A 207 2.31 4.87 6.69
C ALA A 207 2.17 3.38 7.05
N ALA A 208 1.36 3.01 8.04
CA ALA A 208 1.21 1.63 8.52
C ALA A 208 0.17 0.82 7.74
N ALA A 209 -0.89 1.44 7.23
CA ALA A 209 -1.93 0.77 6.45
C ALA A 209 -1.46 0.52 5.00
N VAL A 210 -1.81 -0.63 4.43
CA VAL A 210 -1.61 -0.89 2.99
C VAL A 210 -2.55 0.02 2.21
N THR A 211 -2.01 1.01 1.51
CA THR A 211 -2.78 1.97 0.72
C THR A 211 -2.83 1.61 -0.76
N ALA A 212 -1.89 0.78 -1.24
CA ALA A 212 -1.80 0.34 -2.63
C ALA A 212 -1.23 -1.07 -2.77
N THR A 213 -1.62 -1.75 -3.84
CA THR A 213 -1.03 -3.03 -4.24
C THR A 213 -0.08 -2.83 -5.41
N GLY A 214 0.97 -3.64 -5.44
CA GLY A 214 1.93 -3.69 -6.52
C GLY A 214 2.15 -5.12 -6.98
N ARG A 215 2.53 -5.30 -8.24
CA ARG A 215 2.79 -6.62 -8.82
C ARG A 215 3.95 -6.51 -9.80
N LEU A 216 4.76 -7.55 -9.85
CA LEU A 216 5.85 -7.66 -10.80
C LEU A 216 5.95 -9.10 -11.28
N TRP A 217 6.00 -9.27 -12.59
CA TRP A 217 6.30 -10.54 -13.21
C TRP A 217 7.04 -10.31 -14.52
N THR A 218 8.01 -11.17 -14.79
CA THR A 218 8.74 -11.22 -16.04
C THR A 218 8.76 -12.65 -16.55
N ARG A 219 8.77 -12.82 -17.87
CA ARG A 219 9.02 -14.11 -18.51
C ARG A 219 10.50 -14.49 -18.47
N ASP A 220 11.38 -13.51 -18.37
CA ASP A 220 12.83 -13.71 -18.50
C ASP A 220 13.50 -13.75 -17.12
N ASP A 221 13.93 -14.93 -16.69
CA ASP A 221 14.57 -15.16 -15.38
C ASP A 221 15.84 -14.32 -15.18
N GLN A 222 16.58 -14.02 -16.26
CA GLN A 222 17.81 -13.22 -16.20
C GLN A 222 17.56 -11.75 -15.80
N LEU A 223 16.35 -11.25 -16.09
CA LEU A 223 15.97 -9.88 -15.79
C LEU A 223 15.19 -9.75 -14.49
N ASP A 224 14.84 -10.87 -13.83
CA ASP A 224 13.98 -10.85 -12.64
C ASP A 224 14.58 -10.04 -11.49
N ASP A 225 15.85 -10.29 -11.16
CA ASP A 225 16.57 -9.56 -10.10
C ASP A 225 16.70 -8.07 -10.42
N ILE A 226 17.06 -7.74 -11.67
CA ILE A 226 17.24 -6.36 -12.13
C ILE A 226 15.91 -5.62 -12.13
N LEU A 227 14.84 -6.24 -12.66
CA LEU A 227 13.51 -5.66 -12.68
C LEU A 227 12.98 -5.43 -11.26
N ALA A 228 13.23 -6.35 -10.34
CA ALA A 228 12.83 -6.18 -8.96
C ALA A 228 13.57 -5.02 -8.27
N GLU A 229 14.88 -4.89 -8.48
CA GLU A 229 15.65 -3.77 -7.93
C GLU A 229 15.16 -2.43 -8.50
N VAL A 230 14.96 -2.35 -9.82
CA VAL A 230 14.49 -1.12 -10.49
C VAL A 230 13.05 -0.79 -10.10
N TYR A 231 12.20 -1.80 -9.95
CA TYR A 231 10.84 -1.66 -9.45
C TYR A 231 10.83 -1.11 -8.02
N GLU A 232 11.56 -1.72 -7.08
CA GLU A 232 11.63 -1.27 -5.69
C GLU A 232 12.27 0.12 -5.57
N ARG A 233 13.19 0.47 -6.47
CA ARG A 233 13.70 1.83 -6.59
C ARG A 233 12.60 2.80 -7.03
N CYS A 234 11.84 2.47 -8.07
CA CYS A 234 10.73 3.29 -8.54
C CYS A 234 9.66 3.49 -7.46
N VAL A 235 9.32 2.44 -6.71
CA VAL A 235 8.39 2.49 -5.58
C VAL A 235 8.88 3.46 -4.50
N ARG A 236 10.15 3.34 -4.07
CA ARG A 236 10.74 4.23 -3.06
C ARG A 236 10.79 5.68 -3.51
N THR A 237 11.11 5.92 -4.78
CA THR A 237 11.16 7.27 -5.34
C THR A 237 9.76 7.87 -5.47
N ALA A 238 8.74 7.07 -5.74
CA ALA A 238 7.32 7.47 -5.65
C ALA A 238 6.83 7.65 -4.20
N THR A 239 7.73 7.69 -3.21
CA THR A 239 7.46 7.83 -1.76
C THR A 239 6.59 6.71 -1.17
N LEU A 240 6.53 5.57 -1.85
CA LEU A 240 5.87 4.37 -1.36
C LEU A 240 6.86 3.49 -0.59
N THR A 241 6.38 2.87 0.48
CA THR A 241 7.14 1.91 1.27
C THR A 241 6.60 0.50 1.00
N VAL A 242 7.49 -0.44 0.65
CA VAL A 242 7.14 -1.87 0.55
C VAL A 242 6.98 -2.40 1.97
N ARG A 243 5.77 -2.86 2.32
CA ARG A 243 5.45 -3.42 3.65
C ARG A 243 5.74 -4.90 3.69
N PHE A 244 5.14 -5.63 2.77
CA PHE A 244 5.39 -7.06 2.60
C PHE A 244 5.39 -7.41 1.12
N ARG A 245 6.08 -8.49 0.81
CA ARG A 245 6.13 -9.07 -0.53
C ARG A 245 5.79 -10.55 -0.43
N THR A 246 4.95 -11.02 -1.33
CA THR A 246 4.62 -12.44 -1.46
C THR A 246 5.01 -12.93 -2.83
N VAL A 247 5.43 -14.19 -2.92
CA VAL A 247 5.71 -14.87 -4.19
C VAL A 247 4.52 -15.77 -4.50
N GLU A 248 3.75 -15.45 -5.53
CA GLU A 248 2.57 -16.21 -5.97
C GLU A 248 2.97 -17.23 -7.05
N GLY A 249 3.19 -18.49 -6.68
CA GLY A 249 3.44 -19.58 -7.64
C GLY A 249 2.17 -20.41 -7.87
N PRO A 250 1.71 -20.66 -9.12
CA PRO A 250 0.51 -21.45 -9.38
C PRO A 250 0.64 -22.94 -8.96
N ASN A 251 1.83 -23.41 -8.64
CA ASN A 251 2.13 -24.66 -7.94
C ASN A 251 3.54 -24.51 -7.38
N GLY A 252 3.74 -24.92 -6.12
CA GLY A 252 4.95 -24.68 -5.33
C GLY A 252 6.26 -24.64 -6.12
N SER A 253 7.04 -23.60 -5.86
CA SER A 253 8.40 -23.28 -6.31
C SER A 253 9.13 -24.43 -7.01
N GLY A 254 8.80 -24.66 -8.29
CA GLY A 254 9.59 -25.51 -9.15
C GLY A 254 10.86 -24.75 -9.54
N PRO A 255 12.05 -25.37 -9.51
CA PRO A 255 13.28 -24.71 -9.93
C PRO A 255 13.15 -24.30 -11.41
N GLY A 256 13.14 -22.98 -11.68
CA GLY A 256 13.09 -22.40 -13.03
C GLY A 256 11.70 -21.97 -13.53
N ALA A 257 10.70 -21.84 -12.66
CA ALA A 257 9.46 -21.14 -13.02
C ALA A 257 9.58 -19.65 -12.66
N PRO A 258 9.16 -18.71 -13.55
CA PRO A 258 9.28 -17.28 -13.30
C PRO A 258 8.46 -16.88 -12.08
N GLU A 259 9.10 -16.22 -11.12
CA GLU A 259 8.48 -15.78 -9.88
C GLU A 259 7.47 -14.66 -10.14
N ARG A 260 6.23 -14.82 -9.65
CA ARG A 260 5.26 -13.73 -9.61
C ARG A 260 5.37 -13.06 -8.26
N ARG A 261 5.74 -11.79 -8.21
CA ARG A 261 5.92 -11.04 -6.96
C ARG A 261 4.76 -10.09 -6.77
N ARG A 262 4.10 -10.19 -5.62
CA ARG A 262 3.07 -9.25 -5.19
C ARG A 262 3.62 -8.41 -4.05
N TYR A 263 3.46 -7.10 -4.18
CA TYR A 263 3.91 -6.10 -3.25
C TYR A 263 2.71 -5.43 -2.60
N PHE A 264 2.86 -5.13 -1.32
CA PHE A 264 1.86 -4.38 -0.58
C PHE A 264 2.52 -3.10 -0.11
N LEU A 265 1.99 -1.99 -0.61
CA LEU A 265 2.62 -0.68 -0.58
C LEU A 265 1.83 0.23 0.38
N ALA A 266 2.56 1.04 1.13
CA ALA A 266 1.98 2.05 2.01
C ALA A 266 2.59 3.43 1.73
N GLY A 267 1.88 4.48 2.15
CA GLY A 267 2.40 5.84 2.24
C GLY A 267 1.63 6.90 1.45
N HIS A 268 1.00 6.55 0.32
CA HIS A 268 0.20 7.49 -0.47
C HIS A 268 -1.17 6.89 -0.83
N ASN A 269 -2.18 7.76 -0.86
CA ASN A 269 -3.51 7.41 -1.33
C ASN A 269 -3.49 7.09 -2.83
N MET A 270 -4.35 6.16 -3.25
CA MET A 270 -4.41 5.70 -4.64
C MET A 270 -4.78 6.82 -5.62
N GLU A 271 -5.60 7.79 -5.21
CA GLU A 271 -6.00 8.93 -6.06
C GLU A 271 -4.84 9.92 -6.31
N ASP A 272 -4.10 10.27 -5.26
CA ASP A 272 -2.92 11.14 -5.36
C ASP A 272 -1.84 10.50 -6.23
N LEU A 273 -1.64 9.19 -6.03
CA LEU A 273 -0.69 8.39 -6.80
C LEU A 273 -1.07 8.30 -8.29
N ALA A 274 -2.36 8.22 -8.60
CA ALA A 274 -2.85 8.24 -9.99
C ALA A 274 -2.53 9.58 -10.67
N GLY A 275 -2.73 10.70 -9.95
CA GLY A 275 -2.37 12.03 -10.43
C GLY A 275 -0.87 12.17 -10.68
N ALA A 276 -0.05 11.71 -9.73
CA ALA A 276 1.41 11.75 -9.83
C ALA A 276 1.93 10.93 -11.03
N PHE A 277 1.48 9.68 -11.18
CA PHE A 277 1.90 8.84 -12.31
C PHE A 277 1.40 9.37 -13.66
N THR A 278 0.20 9.95 -13.71
CA THR A 278 -0.29 10.60 -14.94
C THR A 278 0.64 11.75 -15.34
N ALA A 279 1.06 12.58 -14.38
CA ALA A 279 2.02 13.66 -14.66
C ALA A 279 3.38 13.14 -15.15
N LEU A 280 3.90 12.06 -14.53
CA LEU A 280 5.15 11.43 -14.94
C LEU A 280 5.06 10.80 -16.35
N LEU A 281 3.94 10.16 -16.70
CA LEU A 281 3.71 9.60 -18.03
C LEU A 281 3.58 10.69 -19.10
N ILE A 282 2.92 11.81 -18.78
CA ILE A 282 2.86 12.98 -19.67
C ILE A 282 4.27 13.54 -19.91
N SER A 283 5.09 13.67 -18.85
CA SER A 283 6.49 14.12 -18.97
C SER A 283 7.30 13.15 -19.84
N THR A 284 7.14 11.85 -19.62
CA THR A 284 7.84 10.80 -20.38
C THR A 284 7.44 10.78 -21.86
N GLY A 285 6.14 10.95 -22.16
CA GLY A 285 5.64 11.04 -23.54
C GLY A 285 6.08 12.33 -24.25
N ALA A 286 6.38 13.40 -23.53
CA ALA A 286 6.89 14.66 -24.10
C ALA A 286 8.31 14.54 -24.67
N ASP A 287 9.07 13.51 -24.28
CA ASP A 287 10.40 13.23 -24.84
C ASP A 287 10.35 12.55 -26.22
N ILE A 288 9.17 12.12 -26.67
CA ILE A 288 9.00 11.55 -28.01
C ILE A 288 9.17 12.67 -29.04
N PRO A 289 10.18 12.63 -29.93
CA PRO A 289 10.30 13.61 -31.00
C PRO A 289 9.08 13.48 -31.91
N HIS A 290 8.14 14.43 -31.79
CA HIS A 290 6.95 14.48 -32.62
C HIS A 290 7.35 14.77 -34.06
N ASN A 291 7.21 13.77 -34.93
CA ASN A 291 7.22 13.96 -36.37
C ASN A 291 5.86 14.52 -36.80
N GLY A 292 5.63 15.81 -36.55
CA GLY A 292 4.53 16.60 -37.11
C GLY A 292 3.29 16.78 -36.21
N ASN A 293 3.01 18.04 -35.88
CA ASN A 293 1.74 18.62 -35.40
C ASN A 293 1.18 18.18 -34.03
N GLY A 294 1.41 19.03 -33.01
CA GLY A 294 0.36 19.35 -32.03
C GLY A 294 0.78 19.45 -30.55
N LEU A 295 0.82 20.68 -30.05
CA LEU A 295 0.64 21.12 -28.65
C LEU A 295 1.75 20.96 -27.60
N SER A 296 2.98 20.60 -27.95
CA SER A 296 4.13 20.94 -27.09
C SER A 296 4.48 22.43 -27.25
N ARG A 297 4.36 23.21 -26.16
CA ARG A 297 5.04 24.51 -26.08
C ARG A 297 6.51 24.23 -26.36
N SER A 298 7.02 24.83 -27.43
CA SER A 298 8.43 24.81 -27.82
C SER A 298 9.32 24.91 -26.58
N ARG A 299 10.08 23.84 -26.28
CA ARG A 299 11.18 23.90 -25.31
C ARG A 299 12.06 25.09 -25.73
N PRO A 300 12.28 26.10 -24.87
CA PRO A 300 13.19 27.17 -25.22
C PRO A 300 14.55 26.52 -25.48
N VAL A 301 15.06 26.71 -26.70
CA VAL A 301 16.42 26.32 -27.06
C VAL A 301 17.34 27.15 -26.19
N LEU A 302 17.77 26.57 -25.06
CA LEU A 302 18.75 27.18 -24.18
C LEU A 302 20.09 27.20 -24.93
N PRO A 303 20.86 28.30 -24.83
CA PRO A 303 22.16 28.40 -25.47
C PRO A 303 23.09 27.27 -25.01
N GLN A 304 23.95 26.80 -25.92
CA GLN A 304 24.96 25.77 -25.65
C GLN A 304 25.81 26.17 -24.44
N GLY A 305 25.65 25.45 -23.32
CA GLY A 305 26.35 25.70 -22.07
C GLY A 305 25.47 25.78 -20.82
N VAL A 306 24.13 25.78 -20.95
CA VAL A 306 23.23 25.65 -19.80
C VAL A 306 22.98 24.17 -19.53
N GLU A 307 23.45 23.69 -18.37
CA GLU A 307 23.16 22.33 -17.89
C GLU A 307 21.65 22.09 -17.92
N THR A 308 21.24 21.01 -18.58
CA THR A 308 19.84 20.57 -18.58
C THR A 308 19.37 20.43 -17.14
N PRO A 309 18.20 20.97 -16.77
CA PRO A 309 17.67 20.79 -15.42
C PRO A 309 17.66 19.29 -15.12
N ARG A 310 18.31 18.92 -14.01
CA ARG A 310 18.35 17.54 -13.50
C ARG A 310 16.92 17.01 -13.48
N GLN A 311 16.66 15.93 -14.23
CA GLN A 311 15.34 15.31 -14.23
C GLN A 311 14.94 15.01 -12.78
N PRO A 312 13.67 15.26 -12.40
CA PRO A 312 13.20 14.86 -11.08
C PRO A 312 13.46 13.36 -10.91
N GLU A 313 13.95 12.96 -9.73
CA GLU A 313 14.44 11.60 -9.49
C GLU A 313 13.35 10.55 -9.79
N ASP A 314 12.09 10.91 -9.55
CA ASP A 314 10.87 10.14 -9.81
C ASP A 314 10.69 9.81 -11.30
N GLU A 315 10.97 10.76 -12.18
CA GLU A 315 10.88 10.58 -13.64
C GLU A 315 12.00 9.67 -14.13
N ALA A 316 13.22 9.85 -13.62
CA ALA A 316 14.35 8.99 -13.98
C ALA A 316 14.13 7.53 -13.53
N ALA A 317 13.58 7.33 -12.32
CA ALA A 317 13.29 6.01 -11.79
C ALA A 317 12.17 5.29 -12.59
N LEU A 318 11.09 6.01 -12.92
CA LEU A 318 10.03 5.46 -13.77
C LEU A 318 10.54 5.11 -15.16
N LYS A 319 11.33 5.98 -15.79
CA LYS A 319 11.90 5.72 -17.11
C LYS A 319 12.85 4.53 -17.11
N ALA A 320 13.66 4.37 -16.07
CA ALA A 320 14.51 3.20 -15.91
C ALA A 320 13.67 1.93 -15.85
N LEU A 321 12.60 1.91 -15.04
CA LEU A 321 11.68 0.77 -14.94
C LEU A 321 11.07 0.43 -16.30
N LEU A 322 10.54 1.42 -17.02
CA LEU A 322 9.89 1.20 -18.32
C LEU A 322 10.88 0.71 -19.39
N ARG A 323 12.14 1.14 -19.36
CA ARG A 323 13.19 0.66 -20.25
C ARG A 323 13.59 -0.78 -19.95
N THR A 324 13.81 -1.11 -18.68
CA THR A 324 14.12 -2.49 -18.27
C THR A 324 12.94 -3.43 -18.58
N LEU A 325 11.69 -2.96 -18.42
CA LEU A 325 10.52 -3.72 -18.85
C LEU A 325 10.54 -3.94 -20.37
N TYR A 326 10.89 -2.93 -21.17
CA TYR A 326 10.96 -3.06 -22.63
C TYR A 326 12.00 -4.09 -23.11
N GLU A 327 13.12 -4.22 -22.40
CA GLU A 327 14.17 -5.20 -22.68
C GLU A 327 13.69 -6.65 -22.48
N SER A 328 12.61 -6.87 -21.71
CA SER A 328 12.03 -8.18 -21.53
C SER A 328 11.18 -8.65 -22.73
N SER A 329 11.08 -9.97 -22.89
CA SER A 329 10.24 -10.65 -23.89
C SER A 329 8.75 -10.71 -23.49
N GLY A 330 8.45 -10.28 -22.27
CA GLY A 330 7.11 -10.16 -21.72
C GLY A 330 7.16 -9.94 -20.20
N ALA A 331 6.60 -8.84 -19.75
CA ALA A 331 6.58 -8.49 -18.33
C ALA A 331 5.35 -7.65 -17.98
N VAL A 332 4.97 -7.69 -16.71
CA VAL A 332 3.91 -6.85 -16.14
C VAL A 332 4.45 -6.25 -14.86
N ALA A 333 4.30 -4.93 -14.73
CA ALA A 333 4.57 -4.21 -13.50
C ALA A 333 3.35 -3.36 -13.13
N GLN A 334 2.93 -3.43 -11.88
CA GLN A 334 1.87 -2.62 -11.31
C GLN A 334 2.41 -1.91 -10.07
N ILE A 335 2.23 -0.59 -9.98
CA ILE A 335 2.51 0.20 -8.78
C ILE A 335 1.24 1.00 -8.45
N GLY A 336 0.42 0.47 -7.55
CA GLY A 336 -0.89 1.04 -7.24
C GLY A 336 -1.77 1.17 -8.49
N PRO A 337 -2.15 2.39 -8.89
CA PRO A 337 -2.96 2.63 -10.08
C PRO A 337 -2.16 2.53 -11.39
N LEU A 338 -0.83 2.66 -11.36
CA LEU A 338 -0.02 2.53 -12.57
C LEU A 338 0.13 1.05 -12.94
N MET A 339 -0.17 0.72 -14.20
CA MET A 339 0.08 -0.60 -14.78
C MET A 339 0.89 -0.43 -16.07
N ALA A 340 2.04 -1.11 -16.15
CA ALA A 340 2.88 -1.22 -17.32
C ALA A 340 2.92 -2.67 -17.80
N VAL A 341 2.68 -2.87 -19.09
CA VAL A 341 2.61 -4.20 -19.70
C VAL A 341 3.48 -4.24 -20.94
N ARG A 342 4.37 -5.22 -20.97
CA ARG A 342 5.27 -5.49 -22.08
C ARG A 342 4.81 -6.72 -22.88
N THR A 343 4.47 -6.43 -24.13
CA THR A 343 4.39 -7.26 -25.34
C THR A 343 5.65 -8.03 -25.72
N ARG A 344 5.61 -8.79 -26.83
CA ARG A 344 6.83 -9.00 -27.64
C ARG A 344 7.13 -7.78 -28.51
N ASP A 345 6.08 -7.09 -28.95
CA ASP A 345 6.19 -6.01 -29.94
C ASP A 345 5.85 -4.64 -29.38
N GLU A 346 5.15 -4.57 -28.24
CA GLU A 346 4.55 -3.33 -27.73
C GLU A 346 4.84 -3.12 -26.24
N LEU A 347 4.85 -1.87 -25.79
CA LEU A 347 4.89 -1.48 -24.38
C LEU A 347 3.75 -0.50 -24.11
N PHE A 348 2.80 -0.90 -23.28
CA PHE A 348 1.69 -0.05 -22.86
C PHE A 348 1.81 0.31 -21.39
N CYS A 349 1.40 1.54 -21.07
CA CYS A 349 1.19 1.99 -19.71
C CYS A 349 -0.22 2.55 -19.57
N ALA A 350 -0.84 2.30 -18.43
CA ALA A 350 -2.13 2.86 -18.10
C ALA A 350 -2.18 3.25 -16.63
N VAL A 351 -2.96 4.28 -16.32
CA VAL A 351 -3.30 4.65 -14.94
C VAL A 351 -4.75 4.23 -14.72
N LEU A 352 -4.92 3.18 -13.92
CA LEU A 352 -6.19 2.54 -13.65
C LEU A 352 -6.91 3.25 -12.51
N THR A 353 -8.23 3.34 -12.64
CA THR A 353 -9.11 3.66 -11.53
C THR A 353 -9.21 2.48 -10.55
N PRO A 354 -9.60 2.70 -9.28
CA PRO A 354 -9.75 1.62 -8.31
C PRO A 354 -10.67 0.49 -8.78
N VAL A 355 -11.76 0.84 -9.48
CA VAL A 355 -12.72 -0.13 -10.04
C VAL A 355 -12.07 -0.99 -11.12
N GLN A 356 -11.32 -0.38 -12.05
CA GLN A 356 -10.61 -1.10 -13.10
C GLN A 356 -9.52 -2.01 -12.52
N SER A 357 -8.79 -1.53 -11.50
CA SER A 357 -7.76 -2.34 -10.84
C SER A 357 -8.33 -3.64 -10.25
N LEU A 358 -9.53 -3.55 -9.64
CA LEU A 358 -10.23 -4.67 -9.03
C LEU A 358 -10.81 -5.65 -10.06
N GLU A 359 -11.32 -5.16 -11.20
CA GLU A 359 -11.79 -6.01 -12.31
C GLU A 359 -10.67 -6.84 -12.93
N LEU A 360 -9.47 -6.28 -13.09
CA LEU A 360 -8.32 -7.06 -13.58
C LEU A 360 -7.84 -8.10 -12.54
N GLU A 361 -8.10 -7.87 -11.25
CA GLU A 361 -7.64 -8.75 -10.17
C GLU A 361 -8.49 -10.00 -10.10
N SER A 362 -9.80 -9.86 -10.23
CA SER A 362 -10.74 -11.00 -10.22
C SER A 362 -10.53 -11.97 -11.39
N ASP A 363 -9.99 -11.51 -12.51
CA ASP A 363 -9.85 -12.32 -13.73
C ASP A 363 -8.50 -13.06 -13.82
N GLU A 364 -7.57 -12.90 -12.85
CA GLU A 364 -6.17 -13.38 -12.91
C GLU A 364 -5.37 -12.92 -14.15
N VAL A 365 -5.93 -11.98 -14.92
CA VAL A 365 -5.39 -11.49 -16.20
C VAL A 365 -4.10 -10.69 -16.02
N TYR A 366 -3.80 -10.24 -14.79
CA TYR A 366 -2.57 -9.52 -14.45
C TYR A 366 -1.28 -10.27 -14.80
N TRP A 367 -1.28 -11.60 -14.71
CA TRP A 367 -0.06 -12.38 -14.94
C TRP A 367 0.14 -12.79 -16.40
N ASP A 368 -0.80 -12.47 -17.29
CA ASP A 368 -0.67 -12.69 -18.73
C ASP A 368 -0.57 -11.34 -19.48
N PRO A 369 0.63 -10.95 -19.95
CA PRO A 369 0.83 -9.70 -20.67
C PRO A 369 -0.06 -9.58 -21.92
N ALA A 370 -0.37 -10.69 -22.60
CA ALA A 370 -1.20 -10.66 -23.80
C ALA A 370 -2.65 -10.29 -23.45
N SER A 371 -3.23 -11.00 -22.47
CA SER A 371 -4.58 -10.71 -21.99
C SER A 371 -4.70 -9.34 -21.34
N ALA A 372 -3.70 -8.94 -20.54
CA ALA A 372 -3.64 -7.61 -19.93
C ALA A 372 -3.63 -6.51 -21.01
N THR A 373 -2.84 -6.66 -22.07
CA THR A 373 -2.79 -5.71 -23.19
C THR A 373 -4.15 -5.57 -23.90
N VAL A 374 -4.85 -6.69 -24.15
CA VAL A 374 -6.19 -6.67 -24.75
C VAL A 374 -7.17 -5.88 -23.89
N ARG A 375 -7.06 -5.99 -22.56
CA ARG A 375 -7.88 -5.22 -21.61
C ARG A 375 -7.51 -3.74 -21.59
N LEU A 376 -6.22 -3.42 -21.54
CA LEU A 376 -5.74 -2.03 -21.54
C LEU A 376 -6.19 -1.28 -22.81
N ARG A 377 -6.23 -1.94 -23.97
CA ARG A 377 -6.74 -1.34 -25.22
C ARG A 377 -8.24 -1.01 -25.21
N ARG A 378 -9.02 -1.57 -24.30
CA ARG A 378 -10.44 -1.24 -24.12
C ARG A 378 -10.65 -0.02 -23.23
N LEU A 379 -9.61 0.44 -22.55
CA LEU A 379 -9.67 1.64 -21.73
C LEU A 379 -9.84 2.89 -22.60
N PRO A 380 -10.38 3.97 -22.03
CA PRO A 380 -10.42 5.27 -22.70
C PRO A 380 -9.02 5.69 -23.16
N THR A 381 -8.93 6.29 -24.35
CA THR A 381 -7.65 6.69 -24.98
C THR A 381 -6.82 7.68 -24.16
N HIS A 382 -7.44 8.41 -23.22
CA HIS A 382 -6.74 9.34 -22.34
C HIS A 382 -6.08 8.66 -21.12
N GLN A 383 -6.35 7.36 -20.90
CA GLN A 383 -5.79 6.56 -19.80
C GLN A 383 -4.74 5.56 -20.30
N LEU A 384 -4.50 5.50 -21.61
CA LEU A 384 -3.59 4.56 -22.25
C LEU A 384 -2.46 5.31 -22.94
N TRP A 385 -1.23 4.93 -22.63
CA TRP A 385 -0.01 5.43 -23.24
C TRP A 385 0.68 4.30 -24.00
N ASP A 386 0.83 4.47 -25.30
CA ASP A 386 1.72 3.64 -26.11
C ASP A 386 3.14 4.23 -26.02
N LEU A 387 4.01 3.50 -25.34
CA LEU A 387 5.40 3.90 -25.12
C LEU A 387 6.37 3.06 -25.94
N THR A 388 5.87 2.26 -26.90
CA THR A 388 6.69 1.36 -27.71
C THR A 388 7.78 2.11 -28.47
N THR A 389 7.43 3.21 -29.13
CA THR A 389 8.38 4.02 -29.90
C THR A 389 9.37 4.77 -29.00
N TRP A 390 8.92 5.18 -27.81
CA TRP A 390 9.76 5.85 -26.82
C TRP A 390 10.80 4.89 -26.24
N ALA A 391 10.39 3.68 -25.85
CA ALA A 391 11.28 2.71 -25.25
C ALA A 391 12.29 2.13 -26.27
N ALA A 392 11.93 2.12 -27.56
CA ALA A 392 12.84 1.76 -28.64
C ALA A 392 13.95 2.79 -28.88
N THR A 393 13.82 4.03 -28.39
CA THR A 393 14.85 5.06 -28.50
C THR A 393 15.83 5.00 -27.32
N PRO A 394 17.16 4.96 -27.57
CA PRO A 394 18.19 4.81 -26.54
C PRO A 394 18.27 6.01 -25.57
#